data_AF-A0A368F3N9-F1
#
_entry.id   AF-A0A368F3N9-F1
#
_cell.length_a   1.000
_cell.length_b   1.000
_cell.length_c   1.000
_cell.angle_alpha   90.00
_cell.angle_beta   90.00
_cell.angle_gamma   90.00
#
_symmetry.space_group_name_H-M   'P 1'
#
loop_
_entity.id
_entity.type
_entity.pdbx_description
1 polymer ?
#
loop_
_entity_poly.entity_id
_entity_poly.type
_entity_poly.pdbx_seq_one_letter_code
_entity_poly.pdbx_strand_id
1 'polypeptide(L)'
;MAFWETTGFACTYNKECSQKLFCLYNKKPPVNQPKNLLYDVGTQCDGCKCVKFLCTQNPYVPATDTQPPSLCTNSNPASDDGMDYEMQVTAEEMVNYYRRLVGSGWAPDKSGYASPAKKMTAVRYDCKAGAIGTATKTIADGCVEPYTATRGYSSSFYIDRNLTKTSIEVLREQIPI
;
A
#
# COMPACT_ATOMS: atom_id res chain seq x y z
N MET A 1 8.50 -11.74 -21.40
CA MET A 1 7.95 -10.57 -22.10
C MET A 1 6.71 -10.91 -22.94
N ALA A 2 6.63 -12.08 -23.59
CA ALA A 2 5.53 -12.42 -24.50
C ALA A 2 4.54 -13.47 -23.96
N PHE A 3 4.55 -13.77 -22.65
CA PHE A 3 3.64 -14.76 -22.08
C PHE A 3 2.23 -14.17 -22.00
N TRP A 4 1.28 -14.77 -22.73
CA TRP A 4 -0.03 -14.17 -23.04
C TRP A 4 -0.92 -13.89 -21.83
N GLU A 5 -0.78 -14.66 -20.74
CA GLU A 5 -1.53 -14.44 -19.49
C GLU A 5 -1.01 -13.24 -18.67
N THR A 6 0.12 -12.65 -19.06
CA THR A 6 0.72 -11.52 -18.34
C THR A 6 -0.16 -10.28 -18.47
N THR A 7 -0.59 -9.73 -17.34
CA THR A 7 -1.46 -8.55 -17.27
C THR A 7 -0.81 -7.33 -16.64
N GLY A 8 0.34 -7.51 -15.97
CA GLY A 8 1.10 -6.45 -15.32
C GLY A 8 2.60 -6.64 -15.48
N PHE A 9 3.31 -5.53 -15.67
CA PHE A 9 4.76 -5.50 -15.69
C PHE A 9 5.28 -4.19 -15.11
N ALA A 10 6.48 -4.21 -14.56
CA ALA A 10 7.18 -3.03 -14.06
C ALA A 10 8.65 -3.13 -14.43
N CYS A 11 9.24 -2.01 -14.86
CA CYS A 11 10.64 -1.93 -15.22
C CYS A 11 11.34 -0.81 -14.45
N THR A 12 12.58 -1.06 -14.03
CA THR A 12 13.46 -0.07 -13.41
C THR A 12 14.84 -0.16 -14.04
N TYR A 13 15.59 0.94 -14.02
CA TYR A 13 16.97 0.97 -14.48
C TYR A 13 17.84 1.72 -13.48
N ASN A 14 19.08 1.28 -13.33
CA ASN A 14 20.06 1.97 -12.48
C ASN A 14 21.32 2.28 -13.30
N LYS A 15 21.49 3.56 -13.66
CA LYS A 15 22.67 4.04 -14.40
C LYS A 15 23.92 4.15 -13.53
N GLU A 16 23.79 4.43 -12.24
CA GLU A 16 24.92 4.69 -11.35
C GLU A 16 25.69 3.42 -10.98
N CYS A 17 24.98 2.31 -10.71
CA CYS A 17 25.62 1.11 -10.17
C CYS A 17 25.76 -0.05 -11.15
N SER A 18 24.96 -0.11 -12.23
CA SER A 18 24.95 -1.31 -13.08
C SER A 18 24.68 -1.11 -14.56
N GLN A 19 24.13 0.04 -14.97
CA GLN A 19 23.61 0.27 -16.33
C GLN A 19 22.61 -0.80 -16.79
N LYS A 20 22.01 -1.55 -15.87
CA LYS A 20 21.05 -2.62 -16.18
C LYS A 20 19.63 -2.09 -16.15
N LEU A 21 18.83 -2.57 -17.11
CA LEU A 21 17.38 -2.51 -17.10
C LEU A 21 16.86 -3.82 -16.50
N PHE A 22 15.97 -3.74 -15.53
CA PHE A 22 15.33 -4.89 -14.89
C PHE A 22 13.81 -4.77 -15.02
N CYS A 23 13.16 -5.80 -15.56
CA CYS A 23 11.72 -5.84 -15.72
C CYS A 23 11.14 -7.08 -15.04
N LEU A 24 10.07 -6.88 -14.27
CA LEU A 24 9.27 -7.92 -13.66
C LEU A 24 7.93 -8.04 -14.38
N TYR A 25 7.41 -9.26 -14.44
CA TYR A 25 6.14 -9.61 -15.03
C TYR A 25 5.34 -10.40 -13.99
N ASN A 26 4.04 -10.12 -13.86
CA ASN A 26 3.22 -10.71 -12.80
C ASN A 26 2.90 -12.20 -13.02
N LYS A 27 3.09 -12.70 -14.25
CA LYS A 27 2.93 -14.12 -14.58
C LYS A 27 4.26 -14.74 -14.99
N LYS A 28 4.52 -15.93 -14.46
CA LYS A 28 5.64 -16.77 -14.85
C LYS A 28 5.19 -17.73 -15.94
N PRO A 29 5.89 -17.80 -17.09
CA PRO A 29 5.58 -18.80 -18.10
C PRO A 29 5.80 -20.22 -17.52
N PRO A 30 4.99 -21.21 -17.94
CA PRO A 30 5.15 -22.58 -17.49
C PRO A 30 6.55 -23.12 -17.83
N VAL A 31 7.15 -23.85 -16.90
CA VAL A 31 8.47 -24.47 -17.04
C VAL A 31 8.26 -25.99 -17.08
N ASN A 32 8.87 -26.68 -18.05
CA ASN A 32 8.86 -28.15 -18.20
C ASN A 32 7.55 -28.78 -18.73
N GLN A 33 6.70 -28.02 -19.42
CA GLN A 33 5.66 -28.60 -20.27
C GLN A 33 6.18 -28.77 -21.70
N PRO A 34 5.66 -29.73 -22.50
CA PRO A 34 6.33 -30.25 -23.71
C PRO A 34 6.68 -29.22 -24.80
N LYS A 35 6.32 -27.94 -24.68
CA LYS A 35 6.69 -26.87 -25.62
C LYS A 35 7.01 -25.48 -25.03
N ASN A 36 7.02 -25.29 -23.70
CA ASN A 36 7.20 -23.95 -23.07
C ASN A 36 6.40 -22.85 -23.81
N LEU A 37 5.13 -23.12 -24.15
CA LEU A 37 4.30 -22.25 -24.97
C LEU A 37 4.08 -20.90 -24.28
N LEU A 38 4.32 -19.82 -25.02
CA LEU A 38 4.10 -18.46 -24.55
C LEU A 38 2.71 -17.92 -24.91
N TYR A 39 2.06 -18.51 -25.91
CA TYR A 39 0.72 -18.18 -26.42
C TYR A 39 0.21 -19.32 -27.30
N ASP A 40 -1.09 -19.40 -27.49
CA ASP A 40 -1.71 -20.32 -28.43
C ASP A 40 -1.76 -19.72 -29.84
N VAL A 41 -1.54 -20.56 -30.85
CA VAL A 41 -1.68 -20.15 -32.25
C VAL A 41 -3.16 -20.10 -32.58
N GLY A 42 -3.64 -18.95 -33.05
CA GLY A 42 -5.04 -18.78 -33.40
C GLY A 42 -5.36 -17.37 -33.88
N THR A 43 -6.65 -17.11 -34.07
CA THR A 43 -7.17 -15.77 -34.38
C THR A 43 -6.90 -14.84 -33.21
N GLN A 44 -6.39 -13.64 -33.49
CA GLN A 44 -6.13 -12.66 -32.43
C GLN A 44 -7.44 -12.27 -31.74
N CYS A 45 -7.39 -12.17 -30.41
CA CYS A 45 -8.50 -11.73 -29.56
C CYS A 45 -9.78 -12.59 -29.59
N ASP A 46 -9.67 -13.88 -29.93
CA ASP A 46 -10.82 -14.77 -29.86
C ASP A 46 -11.32 -14.89 -28.41
N GLY A 47 -12.54 -14.40 -28.14
CA GLY A 47 -13.15 -14.41 -26.81
C GLY A 47 -12.83 -13.24 -25.87
N CYS A 48 -12.24 -12.13 -26.35
CA CYS A 48 -11.93 -10.97 -25.51
C CYS A 48 -12.21 -9.61 -26.19
N LYS A 49 -12.28 -8.53 -25.40
CA LYS A 49 -12.33 -7.17 -25.95
C LYS A 49 -10.98 -6.80 -26.55
N CYS A 50 -10.93 -6.70 -27.86
CA CYS A 50 -9.71 -6.44 -28.61
C CYS A 50 -9.44 -4.94 -28.80
N VAL A 51 -8.22 -4.51 -28.52
CA VAL A 51 -7.71 -3.19 -28.93
C VAL A 51 -6.36 -3.40 -29.58
N LYS A 52 -6.22 -3.02 -30.86
CA LYS A 52 -4.98 -3.17 -31.63
C LYS A 52 -4.37 -4.58 -31.52
N PHE A 53 -5.20 -5.61 -31.73
CA PHE A 53 -4.80 -7.03 -31.68
C PHE A 53 -4.39 -7.56 -30.28
N LEU A 54 -4.67 -6.82 -29.21
CA LEU A 54 -4.44 -7.23 -27.83
C LEU A 54 -5.74 -7.30 -27.04
N CYS A 55 -5.88 -8.33 -26.20
CA CYS A 55 -6.97 -8.41 -25.23
C CYS A 55 -6.80 -7.33 -24.16
N THR A 56 -7.88 -6.59 -23.91
CA THR A 56 -7.93 -5.58 -22.83
C THR A 56 -8.67 -6.12 -21.62
N GLN A 57 -8.23 -5.73 -20.43
CA GLN A 57 -9.02 -5.89 -19.20
C GLN A 57 -10.04 -4.75 -19.16
N ASN A 58 -11.34 -5.08 -19.21
CA ASN A 58 -12.42 -4.12 -19.06
C ASN A 58 -13.49 -4.67 -18.09
N PRO A 59 -13.56 -4.16 -16.85
CA PRO A 59 -12.75 -3.08 -16.29
C PRO A 59 -11.26 -3.46 -16.15
N TYR A 60 -10.40 -2.45 -16.08
CA TYR A 60 -8.99 -2.67 -15.75
C TYR A 60 -8.86 -3.26 -14.34
N VAL A 61 -8.06 -4.31 -14.19
CA VAL A 61 -7.78 -4.95 -12.90
C VAL A 61 -6.26 -4.95 -12.69
N PRO A 62 -5.73 -4.11 -11.79
CA PRO A 62 -4.30 -4.09 -11.49
C PRO A 62 -3.79 -5.48 -11.10
N ALA A 63 -2.56 -5.81 -11.52
CA ALA A 63 -1.89 -7.01 -11.03
C ALA A 63 -1.54 -6.82 -9.55
N THR A 64 -2.22 -7.54 -8.66
CA THR A 64 -1.97 -7.51 -7.21
C THR A 64 -0.70 -8.27 -6.83
N ASP A 65 -0.19 -9.14 -7.71
CA ASP A 65 1.02 -9.94 -7.51
C ASP A 65 2.29 -9.07 -7.30
N THR A 66 2.26 -7.82 -7.78
CA THR A 66 3.33 -6.83 -7.62
C THR A 66 3.05 -5.82 -6.51
N GLN A 67 1.87 -5.86 -5.89
CA GLN A 67 1.63 -5.06 -4.70
C GLN A 67 2.40 -5.71 -3.55
N PRO A 68 3.21 -4.94 -2.80
CA PRO A 68 3.83 -5.49 -1.61
C PRO A 68 2.72 -6.04 -0.70
N PRO A 69 2.88 -7.27 -0.17
CA PRO A 69 1.87 -7.87 0.70
C PRO A 69 1.69 -6.94 1.90
N SER A 70 0.45 -6.73 2.35
CA SER A 70 0.15 -5.99 3.59
C SER A 70 1.12 -6.37 4.71
N LEU A 71 1.47 -5.42 5.58
CA LEU A 71 2.23 -5.72 6.81
C LEU A 71 1.57 -6.82 7.62
N CYS A 72 0.25 -6.96 7.46
CA CYS A 72 -0.56 -7.99 8.03
C CYS A 72 -0.60 -9.18 7.07
N THR A 73 0.09 -10.26 7.43
CA THR A 73 0.10 -11.54 6.67
C THR A 73 -1.24 -12.29 6.72
N ASN A 74 -2.25 -11.69 7.35
CA ASN A 74 -3.54 -12.33 7.58
C ASN A 74 -4.41 -12.18 6.34
N SER A 75 -4.63 -13.29 5.64
CA SER A 75 -5.58 -13.40 4.51
C SER A 75 -7.04 -13.29 4.95
N ASN A 76 -7.32 -12.96 6.21
CA ASN A 76 -8.67 -12.90 6.76
C ASN A 76 -9.33 -11.58 6.35
N PRO A 77 -10.41 -11.58 5.55
CA PRO A 77 -11.12 -10.35 5.19
C PRO A 77 -11.67 -9.60 6.41
N ALA A 78 -11.89 -10.27 7.54
CA ALA A 78 -12.35 -9.64 8.79
C ALA A 78 -11.27 -8.79 9.48
N SER A 79 -10.01 -8.88 9.05
CA SER A 79 -8.91 -8.01 9.50
C SER A 79 -8.54 -6.93 8.49
N ASP A 80 -9.35 -6.73 7.45
CA ASP A 80 -9.15 -5.67 6.48
C ASP A 80 -9.48 -4.28 7.08
N ASP A 81 -8.45 -3.47 7.27
CA ASP A 81 -8.53 -2.08 7.70
C ASP A 81 -8.69 -1.09 6.52
N GLY A 82 -8.76 -1.58 5.28
CA GLY A 82 -8.88 -0.77 4.08
C GLY A 82 -7.60 -0.07 3.66
N MET A 83 -6.47 -0.35 4.30
CA MET A 83 -5.15 0.19 3.96
C MET A 83 -4.33 -0.83 3.18
N ASP A 84 -3.65 -0.37 2.13
CA ASP A 84 -2.64 -1.19 1.46
C ASP A 84 -1.29 -1.16 2.21
N TYR A 85 -0.31 -1.96 1.76
CA TYR A 85 1.01 -2.00 2.40
C TYR A 85 1.69 -0.64 2.44
N GLU A 86 1.62 0.16 1.37
CA GLU A 86 2.29 1.47 1.35
C GLU A 86 1.69 2.39 2.40
N MET A 87 0.36 2.39 2.53
CA MET A 87 -0.36 3.13 3.55
C MET A 87 -0.01 2.64 4.96
N GLN A 88 0.03 1.33 5.20
CA GLN A 88 0.36 0.76 6.51
C GLN A 88 1.80 1.08 6.93
N VAL A 89 2.76 0.95 6.02
CA VAL A 89 4.17 1.32 6.24
C VAL A 89 4.30 2.82 6.46
N THR A 90 3.65 3.64 5.63
CA THR A 90 3.67 5.10 5.77
C THR A 90 3.16 5.52 7.15
N ALA A 91 2.05 4.93 7.62
CA ALA A 91 1.52 5.21 8.95
C ALA A 91 2.50 4.84 10.08
N GLU A 92 3.11 3.65 10.03
CA GLU A 92 4.10 3.24 11.05
C GLU A 92 5.36 4.11 11.00
N GLU A 93 5.92 4.33 9.82
CA GLU A 93 7.20 5.02 9.64
C GLU A 93 7.10 6.50 9.94
N MET A 94 6.06 7.20 9.47
CA MET A 94 5.88 8.62 9.77
C MET A 94 5.69 8.86 11.26
N VAL A 95 4.84 8.07 11.94
CA VAL A 95 4.66 8.19 13.39
C VAL A 95 5.98 7.93 14.12
N ASN A 96 6.73 6.89 13.72
CA ASN A 96 8.02 6.59 14.34
C ASN A 96 9.10 7.66 14.04
N TYR A 97 9.07 8.28 12.86
CA TYR A 97 9.95 9.39 12.51
C TYR A 97 9.75 10.55 13.50
N TYR A 98 8.51 10.99 13.72
CA TYR A 98 8.22 12.07 14.66
C TYR A 98 8.47 11.67 16.11
N ARG A 99 8.18 10.43 16.50
CA ARG A 99 8.55 9.92 17.84
C ARG A 99 10.06 9.97 18.07
N ARG A 100 10.89 9.67 17.05
CA ARG A 100 12.35 9.80 17.13
C ARG A 100 12.77 11.27 17.23
N LEU A 101 12.15 12.15 16.43
CA LEU A 101 12.43 13.59 16.45
C LEU A 101 12.14 14.20 17.84
N VAL A 102 10.96 13.92 18.40
CA VAL A 102 10.57 14.36 19.76
C VAL A 102 11.43 13.66 20.82
N GLY A 103 11.62 12.34 20.72
CA GLY A 103 12.36 11.56 21.70
C GLY A 103 13.84 11.93 21.81
N SER A 104 14.44 12.41 20.72
CA SER A 104 15.82 12.91 20.70
C SER A 104 15.95 14.38 21.09
N GLY A 105 14.84 15.10 21.25
CA GLY A 105 14.80 16.53 21.56
C GLY A 105 15.14 17.45 20.39
N TRP A 106 14.97 16.98 19.15
CA TRP A 106 15.17 17.78 17.94
C TRP A 106 13.86 18.34 17.37
N ALA A 107 12.72 17.98 17.94
CA ALA A 107 11.42 18.54 17.56
C ALA A 107 11.29 19.97 18.10
N PRO A 108 11.04 20.98 17.25
CA PRO A 108 10.73 22.32 17.73
C PRO A 108 9.48 22.34 18.61
N ASP A 109 9.49 23.19 19.63
CA ASP A 109 8.36 23.48 20.50
C ASP A 109 8.24 25.01 20.69
N LYS A 110 7.13 25.49 21.24
CA LYS A 110 6.84 26.93 21.43
C LYS A 110 7.95 27.70 22.15
N SER A 111 8.74 27.01 22.97
CA SER A 111 9.82 27.59 23.78
C SER A 111 11.21 27.11 23.40
N GLY A 112 11.39 26.51 22.21
CA GLY A 112 12.68 25.98 21.75
C GLY A 112 12.53 24.59 21.15
N TYR A 113 13.05 23.58 21.84
CA TYR A 113 12.95 22.18 21.43
C TYR A 113 12.29 21.33 22.52
N ALA A 114 11.61 20.27 22.10
CA ALA A 114 11.07 19.27 23.01
C ALA A 114 12.18 18.68 23.89
N SER A 115 11.90 18.40 25.15
CA SER A 115 12.86 17.74 26.03
C SER A 115 13.06 16.28 25.59
N PRO A 116 14.32 15.77 25.51
CA PRO A 116 14.57 14.38 25.16
C PRO A 116 13.83 13.40 26.08
N ALA A 117 13.24 12.36 25.49
CA ALA A 117 12.49 11.37 26.22
C ALA A 117 13.43 10.30 26.81
N LYS A 118 13.25 9.96 28.10
CA LYS A 118 13.98 8.85 28.74
C LYS A 118 13.69 7.50 28.09
N LYS A 119 12.48 7.30 27.56
CA LYS A 119 12.07 6.08 26.85
C LYS A 119 10.90 6.38 25.90
N MET A 120 11.18 6.40 24.59
CA MET A 120 10.17 6.52 23.53
C MET A 120 10.12 5.23 22.72
N THR A 121 9.22 4.32 23.08
CA THR A 121 9.10 3.01 22.39
C THR A 121 8.60 3.20 20.95
N ALA A 122 9.20 2.51 19.98
CA ALA A 122 8.70 2.53 18.61
C ALA A 122 7.30 1.90 18.53
N VAL A 123 6.42 2.51 17.75
CA VAL A 123 5.12 1.89 17.43
C VAL A 123 5.31 0.83 16.35
N ARG A 124 4.34 -0.08 16.29
CA ARG A 124 4.21 -1.12 15.26
C ARG A 124 2.78 -1.10 14.76
N TYR A 125 2.60 -1.41 13.48
CA TYR A 125 1.27 -1.61 12.92
C TYR A 125 0.59 -2.82 13.59
N ASP A 126 -0.64 -2.64 14.08
CA ASP A 126 -1.36 -3.70 14.81
C ASP A 126 -2.17 -4.57 13.85
N CYS A 127 -1.56 -5.68 13.45
CA CYS A 127 -2.13 -6.64 12.50
C CYS A 127 -3.03 -7.71 13.12
N LYS A 128 -3.42 -7.60 14.39
CA LYS A 128 -4.24 -8.63 15.05
C LYS A 128 -5.62 -8.72 14.38
N ALA A 129 -6.11 -9.95 14.15
CA ALA A 129 -7.43 -10.15 13.58
C ALA A 129 -8.54 -9.65 14.51
N GLY A 130 -9.50 -8.88 13.99
CA GLY A 130 -10.56 -8.25 14.79
C GLY A 130 -10.03 -7.14 15.73
N ALA A 131 -8.86 -6.57 15.44
CA ALA A 131 -8.26 -5.53 16.24
C ALA A 131 -8.70 -4.12 15.82
N ILE A 132 -7.92 -3.13 16.27
CA ILE A 132 -8.25 -1.72 16.17
C ILE A 132 -8.38 -1.22 14.73
N GLY A 133 -7.71 -1.84 13.75
CA GLY A 133 -7.80 -1.48 12.34
C GLY A 133 -9.23 -1.56 11.80
N THR A 134 -9.89 -2.72 11.93
CA THR A 134 -11.28 -2.93 11.50
C THR A 134 -12.26 -1.97 12.21
N ALA A 135 -12.07 -1.76 13.51
CA ALA A 135 -12.88 -0.81 14.27
C ALA A 135 -12.70 0.63 13.78
N THR A 136 -11.47 1.02 13.44
CA THR A 136 -11.16 2.35 12.91
C THR A 136 -11.75 2.57 11.52
N LYS A 137 -11.67 1.56 10.64
CA LYS A 137 -12.33 1.56 9.33
C LYS A 137 -13.84 1.78 9.47
N THR A 138 -14.49 1.03 10.37
CA THR A 138 -15.93 1.17 10.64
C THR A 138 -16.30 2.58 11.09
N ILE A 139 -15.46 3.22 11.92
CA ILE A 139 -15.65 4.61 12.34
C ILE A 139 -15.50 5.57 11.15
N ALA A 140 -14.46 5.39 10.33
CA ALA A 140 -14.21 6.22 9.15
C ALA A 140 -15.33 6.11 8.10
N ASP A 141 -15.82 4.89 7.84
CA ASP A 141 -16.92 4.60 6.91
C ASP A 141 -18.23 5.26 7.34
N GLY A 142 -18.38 5.59 8.63
CA GLY A 142 -19.52 6.36 9.14
C GLY A 142 -19.62 7.78 8.56
N CYS A 143 -18.54 8.33 8.00
CA CYS A 143 -18.52 9.64 7.34
C CYS A 143 -19.07 10.80 8.20
N VAL A 144 -18.96 10.66 9.51
CA VAL A 144 -19.29 11.68 10.52
C VAL A 144 -18.08 11.91 11.41
N GLU A 145 -17.88 13.14 11.89
CA GLU A 145 -16.75 13.47 12.75
C GLU A 145 -16.67 12.50 13.94
N PRO A 146 -15.54 11.80 14.13
CA PRO A 146 -15.45 10.83 15.19
C PRO A 146 -15.14 11.53 16.52
N TYR A 147 -16.08 11.48 17.47
CA TYR A 147 -15.87 11.99 18.83
C TYR A 147 -15.46 10.91 19.84
N THR A 148 -15.47 9.63 19.47
CA THR A 148 -15.27 8.53 20.43
C THR A 148 -14.28 7.50 19.92
N ALA A 149 -13.12 7.45 20.59
CA ALA A 149 -12.13 6.42 20.35
C ALA A 149 -12.63 5.06 20.87
N THR A 150 -12.21 3.97 20.22
CA THR A 150 -12.41 2.61 20.71
C THR A 150 -11.83 2.46 22.11
N ARG A 151 -12.57 1.82 23.03
CA ARG A 151 -12.16 1.68 24.44
C ARG A 151 -10.73 1.11 24.55
N GLY A 152 -9.87 1.82 25.27
CA GLY A 152 -8.46 1.43 25.45
C GLY A 152 -7.50 1.98 24.39
N TYR A 153 -8.00 2.77 23.43
CA TYR A 153 -7.23 3.38 22.35
C TYR A 153 -7.44 4.89 22.31
N SER A 154 -6.48 5.60 21.74
CA SER A 154 -6.62 7.01 21.34
C SER A 154 -6.99 7.10 19.87
N SER A 155 -7.74 8.13 19.48
CA SER A 155 -8.09 8.40 18.08
C SER A 155 -7.62 9.80 17.70
N SER A 156 -7.00 9.89 16.52
CA SER A 156 -6.70 11.13 15.81
C SER A 156 -7.36 11.04 14.45
N PHE A 157 -7.98 12.12 13.98
CA PHE A 157 -8.67 12.16 12.70
C PHE A 157 -8.25 13.38 11.88
N TYR A 158 -8.35 13.24 10.56
CA TYR A 158 -8.18 14.31 9.60
C TYR A 158 -9.22 14.11 8.50
N ILE A 159 -9.87 15.19 8.10
CA ILE A 159 -10.89 15.17 7.06
C ILE A 159 -10.44 16.16 5.99
N ASP A 160 -10.11 15.63 4.81
CA ASP A 160 -9.92 16.45 3.62
C ASP A 160 -11.21 16.44 2.79
N ARG A 161 -11.61 17.63 2.31
CA ARG A 161 -12.79 17.80 1.44
C ARG A 161 -12.41 17.75 -0.05
N ASN A 162 -11.12 17.73 -0.38
CA ASN A 162 -10.63 17.58 -1.73
C ASN A 162 -10.69 16.11 -2.19
N LEU A 163 -11.75 15.77 -2.91
CA LEU A 163 -11.99 14.43 -3.42
C LEU A 163 -11.04 14.00 -4.56
N THR A 164 -10.14 14.87 -5.03
CA THR A 164 -9.15 14.52 -6.05
C THR A 164 -7.89 13.89 -5.47
N LYS A 165 -7.68 13.97 -4.14
CA LYS A 165 -6.52 13.37 -3.48
C LYS A 165 -6.70 11.86 -3.32
N THR A 166 -5.60 11.15 -3.47
CA THR A 166 -5.50 9.72 -3.18
C THR A 166 -5.46 9.47 -1.68
N SER A 167 -5.84 8.25 -1.25
CA SER A 167 -5.81 7.87 0.17
C SER A 167 -4.43 8.01 0.82
N ILE A 168 -3.36 7.77 0.05
CA ILE A 168 -1.98 7.92 0.54
C ILE A 168 -1.57 9.39 0.71
N GLU A 169 -2.04 10.29 -0.16
CA GLU A 169 -1.81 11.73 0.01
C GLU A 169 -2.50 12.26 1.26
N VAL A 170 -3.77 11.90 1.46
CA VAL A 170 -4.53 12.27 2.66
C VAL A 170 -3.85 11.73 3.93
N LEU A 171 -3.37 10.48 3.91
CA LEU A 171 -2.65 9.88 5.04
C LEU A 171 -1.36 10.63 5.40
N ARG A 172 -0.57 11.02 4.40
CA ARG A 172 0.68 11.77 4.61
C ARG A 172 0.43 13.16 5.18
N GLU A 173 -0.67 13.79 4.82
CA GLU A 173 -1.05 15.11 5.35
C GLU A 173 -1.64 15.02 6.77
N GLN A 174 -2.34 13.93 7.10
CA GLN A 174 -2.93 13.72 8.41
C GLN A 174 -1.90 13.65 9.53
N ILE A 175 -0.72 13.06 9.28
CA ILE A 175 0.32 12.85 10.29
C ILE A 175 1.16 14.13 10.35
N PRO A 176 0.88 15.07 11.27
CA PRO A 176 1.40 16.42 11.16
C PRO A 176 2.88 16.49 11.55
N ILE A 177 3.52 17.52 10.99
CA ILE A 177 4.84 18.08 11.35
C ILE A 177 4.77 18.71 12.75
#